data_AF-G3ISD6-F1
#
_entry.id   AF-G3ISD6-F1
#
_cell.length_a   1.000
_cell.length_b   1.000
_cell.length_c   1.000
_cell.angle_alpha   90.00
_cell.angle_beta   90.00
_cell.angle_gamma   90.00
#
_symmetry.space_group_name_H-M   'P 1'
#
loop_
_entity.id
_entity.type
_entity.pdbx_description
1 polymer ?
#
loop_
_entity_poly.entity_id
_entity_poly.type
_entity_poly.pdbx_seq_one_letter_code
_entity_poly.pdbx_strand_id
1 'polypeptide(L)' 'MEQKKTRAKGAGRKPLPPEDRAKVISCRLTEAQHKRFIELGGVVWLRQQIDKA' A
#
# COMPACT_ATOMS: atom_id res chain seq x y z
N MET A 1 38.79 23.06 -6.64
CA MET A 1 37.41 23.39 -6.19
C MET A 1 36.47 22.39 -6.82
N GLU A 2 36.01 21.41 -6.03
CA GLU A 2 35.18 20.32 -6.54
C GLU A 2 33.72 20.79 -6.68
N GLN A 3 33.22 20.82 -7.91
CA GLN A 3 31.86 21.26 -8.23
C GLN A 3 30.85 20.24 -7.70
N LYS A 4 30.06 20.65 -6.69
CA LYS A 4 28.91 19.87 -6.21
C LYS A 4 27.90 19.69 -7.35
N LYS A 5 27.84 18.49 -7.91
CA LYS A 5 26.87 18.05 -8.92
C LYS A 5 25.46 18.18 -8.34
N THR A 6 24.73 19.22 -8.74
CA THR A 6 23.33 19.42 -8.34
C THR A 6 22.47 18.30 -8.93
N ARG A 7 21.62 17.68 -8.10
CA ARG A 7 20.69 16.61 -8.52
C ARG A 7 19.90 17.06 -9.75
N ALA A 8 19.95 16.29 -10.83
CA ALA A 8 19.16 16.54 -12.04
C ALA A 8 17.65 16.49 -11.73
N LYS A 9 16.85 17.35 -12.39
CA LYS A 9 15.38 17.28 -12.35
C LYS A 9 14.94 15.88 -12.80
N GLY A 10 14.14 15.19 -11.98
CA GLY A 10 13.69 13.82 -12.25
C GLY A 10 14.34 12.72 -11.41
N ALA A 11 15.14 13.05 -10.38
CA ALA A 11 15.75 12.09 -9.45
C ALA A 11 14.76 11.39 -8.49
N GLY A 12 13.48 11.31 -8.84
CA GLY A 12 12.47 10.54 -8.10
C GLY A 12 12.38 9.10 -8.61
N ARG A 13 11.78 8.20 -7.81
CA ARG A 13 11.42 6.87 -8.30
C ARG A 13 10.42 7.01 -9.44
N LYS A 14 10.63 6.27 -10.53
CA LYS A 14 9.67 6.20 -11.63
C LYS A 14 8.29 5.76 -11.07
N PRO A 15 7.18 6.38 -11.51
CA PRO A 15 5.86 5.98 -11.07
C PRO A 15 5.59 4.52 -11.44
N LEU A 16 4.94 3.79 -10.54
CA LEU A 16 4.59 2.39 -10.77
C LEU A 16 3.55 2.26 -11.92
N PRO A 17 3.60 1.16 -12.68
CA PRO A 17 2.52 0.79 -13.61
C PRO A 17 1.16 0.76 -12.89
N PRO A 18 0.04 1.07 -13.56
CA PRO A 18 -1.28 1.12 -12.91
C PRO A 18 -1.69 -0.19 -12.23
N GLU A 19 -1.26 -1.36 -12.73
CA GLU A 19 -1.53 -2.65 -12.09
C GLU A 19 -0.79 -2.84 -10.76
N ASP A 20 0.39 -2.24 -10.62
CA ASP A 20 1.24 -2.36 -9.42
C ASP A 20 0.93 -1.30 -8.36
N ARG A 21 -0.01 -0.40 -8.63
CA ARG A 21 -0.42 0.64 -7.68
C ARG A 21 -1.36 0.07 -6.65
N ALA A 22 -1.01 0.25 -5.38
CA ALA A 22 -1.94 0.00 -4.29
C ALA A 22 -3.21 0.84 -4.48
N LYS A 23 -4.37 0.18 -4.46
CA LYS A 23 -5.68 0.83 -4.48
C LYS A 23 -6.20 0.96 -3.06
N VAL A 24 -6.69 2.15 -2.72
CA VAL A 24 -7.41 2.37 -1.47
C VAL A 24 -8.88 2.09 -1.71
N ILE A 25 -9.44 1.17 -0.94
CA ILE A 25 -10.87 0.85 -0.95
C ILE A 25 -11.42 1.04 0.46
N SER A 26 -12.65 1.52 0.56
CA SER A 26 -13.40 1.56 1.81
C SER A 26 -14.52 0.51 1.73
N CYS A 27 -14.66 -0.27 2.81
CA CYS A 27 -15.72 -1.26 2.94
C CYS A 27 -16.53 -0.96 4.20
N ARG A 28 -17.85 -1.13 4.12
CA ARG A 28 -18.75 -0.97 5.27
C ARG A 28 -18.88 -2.32 5.97
N LEU A 29 -18.61 -2.33 7.26
CA LEU A 29 -18.72 -3.51 8.11
C LEU A 29 -19.65 -3.19 9.28
N THR A 30 -20.34 -4.21 9.79
CA THR A 30 -20.96 -4.13 11.11
C THR A 30 -19.88 -4.06 12.20
N GLU A 31 -20.24 -3.59 13.39
CA GLU A 31 -19.29 -3.52 14.51
C GLU A 31 -18.70 -4.90 14.87
N ALA A 32 -19.53 -5.95 14.84
CA ALA A 32 -19.10 -7.32 15.09
C ALA A 32 -18.09 -7.82 14.04
N GLN A 33 -18.34 -7.54 12.76
CA GLN A 33 -17.41 -7.90 11.67
C GLN A 33 -16.11 -7.12 11.76
N HIS A 34 -16.17 -5.82 12.09
CA HIS A 34 -14.98 -4.99 12.26
C HIS A 34 -14.13 -5.48 13.43
N LYS A 35 -14.75 -5.81 14.58
CA LYS A 35 -14.05 -6.40 15.73
C LYS A 35 -13.35 -7.71 15.33
N ARG A 36 -14.07 -8.58 14.63
CA ARG A 36 -13.51 -9.85 14.15
C ARG A 36 -12.34 -9.64 13.18
N PHE A 37 -12.44 -8.65 12.30
CA PHE A 37 -11.37 -8.28 11.38
C PHE A 37 -10.09 -7.87 12.13
N ILE A 38 -10.21 -7.07 13.19
CA ILE A 38 -9.06 -6.67 14.02
C ILE A 38 -8.47 -7.88 14.75
N GLU A 39 -9.29 -8.75 15.35
CA GLU A 39 -8.84 -9.98 16.03
C GLU A 39 -8.08 -10.93 15.11
N LEU A 40 -8.45 -10.99 13.82
CA LEU A 40 -7.81 -11.83 12.82
C LEU A 40 -6.44 -11.30 12.37
N GLY A 41 -6.06 -10.07 12.75
CA GLY A 41 -4.80 -9.43 12.34
C GLY A 41 -5.00 -8.31 11.31
N GLY A 42 -6.24 -7.86 11.10
CA GLY A 42 -6.57 -6.70 10.29
C GLY A 42 -6.09 -6.80 8.84
N VAL A 43 -5.46 -5.73 8.36
CA VAL A 43 -5.04 -5.60 6.95
C VAL A 43 -3.99 -6.66 6.57
N VAL A 44 -3.16 -7.11 7.50
CA VAL A 44 -2.17 -8.16 7.23
C VAL A 44 -2.87 -9.48 6.92
N TRP A 45 -3.85 -9.85 7.73
CA TRP A 45 -4.66 -11.03 7.48
C TRP A 45 -5.43 -10.94 6.17
N LEU A 46 -6.06 -9.79 5.88
CA LEU A 46 -6.78 -9.58 4.63
C LEU A 46 -5.88 -9.77 3.40
N ARG A 47 -4.67 -9.21 3.42
CA ARG A 47 -3.70 -9.39 2.33
C ARG A 47 -3.36 -10.86 2.13
N GLN A 48 -3.11 -11.59 3.20
CA GLN A 48 -2.84 -13.03 3.13
C GLN A 48 -4.02 -13.85 2.58
N GLN A 49 -5.26 -13.46 2.85
CA GLN A 49 -6.42 -14.13 2.27
C GLN A 49 -6.53 -13.85 0.77
N ILE A 50 -6.21 -12.64 0.32
CA ILE A 50 -6.22 -12.26 -1.10
C ILE A 50 -5.12 -13.00 -1.86
N ASP A 51 -3.89 -13.07 -1.33
CA ASP A 51 -2.79 -13.83 -1.94
C ASP A 51 -3.06 -15.34 -2.07
N LYS A 52 -3.99 -15.88 -1.27
CA LYS A 52 -4.37 -17.30 -1.29
C LYS A 52 -5.55 -17.61 -2.21
N ALA A 53 -6.32 -16.61 -2.62
CA ALA A 53 -7.54 -16.74 -3.41
C ALA A 53 -7.22 -16.84 -4.91
#